data_AF-A0A1Y5GU72-F1
#
_entry.id   AF-A0A1Y5GU72-F1
#
_cell.length_a   1.000
_cell.length_b   1.000
_cell.length_c   1.000
_cell.angle_alpha   90.00
_cell.angle_beta   90.00
_cell.angle_gamma   90.00
#
_symmetry.space_group_name_H-M   'P 1'
#
loop_
_entity.id
_entity.type
_entity.pdbx_description
1 polymer ?
#
loop_
_entity_poly.entity_id
_entity_poly.type
_entity_poly.pdbx_seq_one_letter_code
_entity_poly.pdbx_strand_id
1 'polypeptide(L)'
;MMANAHTINPCLKVLRGKVREGTEPENPLLIALWLNMENEGENESSLSIVTRREMYVAQFQLLLDVVVDDLVPGHWRRLCLDHIYQPLSSLKKISDGEHSEQKIRKLLQELAVSCRYIEHGLTN
;
A
#
# COMPACT_ATOMS: atom_id res chain seq x y z
N MET A 1 -13.10 -14.35 16.01
CA MET A 1 -13.35 -15.00 14.70
C MET A 1 -13.59 -13.91 13.67
N MET A 2 -12.72 -13.78 12.68
CA MET A 2 -12.99 -13.46 11.26
C MET A 2 -11.64 -13.35 10.56
N ALA A 3 -10.95 -14.49 10.42
CA ALA A 3 -9.90 -14.62 9.43
C ALA A 3 -10.60 -14.77 8.08
N ASN A 4 -10.90 -13.64 7.44
CA ASN A 4 -11.40 -13.62 6.07
C ASN A 4 -10.27 -14.09 5.16
N ALA A 5 -10.18 -15.41 4.97
CA ALA A 5 -9.44 -16.03 3.90
C ALA A 5 -10.15 -15.69 2.58
N HIS A 6 -10.03 -14.43 2.16
CA HIS A 6 -10.02 -14.13 0.73
C HIS A 6 -8.93 -15.03 0.15
N THR A 7 -9.28 -15.86 -0.82
CA THR A 7 -8.32 -16.67 -1.56
C THR A 7 -7.47 -15.70 -2.38
N ILE A 8 -6.55 -14.98 -1.71
CA ILE A 8 -5.60 -14.09 -2.36
C ILE A 8 -4.88 -14.99 -3.35
N ASN A 9 -5.10 -14.70 -4.64
CA ASN A 9 -4.47 -15.36 -5.76
C ASN A 9 -3.01 -15.65 -5.39
N PRO A 10 -2.51 -16.90 -5.50
CA PRO A 10 -1.17 -17.24 -5.07
C PRO A 10 -0.11 -16.33 -5.68
N CYS A 11 -0.33 -15.86 -6.92
CA CYS A 11 0.52 -14.87 -7.58
C CYS A 11 0.52 -13.53 -6.83
N LEU A 12 -0.65 -13.06 -6.39
CA LEU A 12 -0.80 -11.81 -5.64
C LEU A 12 -0.13 -11.90 -4.26
N LYS A 13 -0.20 -13.05 -3.57
CA LYS A 13 0.56 -13.27 -2.32
C LYS A 13 2.07 -13.18 -2.55
N VAL A 14 2.55 -13.79 -3.64
CA VAL A 14 3.97 -13.75 -4.01
C VAL A 14 4.39 -12.32 -4.32
N LEU A 15 3.63 -11.58 -5.12
CA LEU A 15 3.92 -10.18 -5.44
C LEU A 15 3.96 -9.31 -4.18
N ARG A 16 2.98 -9.48 -3.28
CA ARG A 16 2.94 -8.77 -2.00
C ARG A 16 4.18 -9.05 -1.14
N GLY A 17 4.63 -10.31 -1.10
CA GLY A 17 5.87 -10.70 -0.41
C GLY A 17 7.10 -10.03 -1.03
N LYS A 18 7.23 -10.07 -2.36
CA LYS A 18 8.34 -9.41 -3.07
C LYS A 18 8.38 -7.91 -2.83
N VAL A 19 7.23 -7.23 -2.78
CA VAL A 19 7.17 -5.80 -2.47
C VAL A 19 7.61 -5.53 -1.03
N ARG A 20 7.12 -6.34 -0.07
CA ARG A 20 7.46 -6.21 1.34
C ARG A 20 8.95 -6.40 1.61
N GLU A 21 9.55 -7.41 1.00
CA GLU A 21 10.96 -7.77 1.23
C GLU A 21 11.92 -7.02 0.31
N GLY A 22 11.42 -6.32 -0.72
CA GLY A 22 12.26 -5.62 -1.69
C GLY A 22 13.18 -6.54 -2.49
N THR A 23 12.73 -7.76 -2.83
CA THR A 23 13.57 -8.82 -3.42
C THR A 23 13.97 -8.57 -4.88
N GLU A 24 13.25 -7.71 -5.59
CA GLU A 24 13.54 -7.34 -6.99
C GLU A 24 13.59 -5.81 -7.14
N PRO A 25 14.55 -5.14 -6.48
CA PRO A 25 14.50 -3.69 -6.34
C PRO A 25 14.84 -2.97 -7.66
N GLU A 26 15.48 -3.67 -8.59
CA GLU A 26 15.75 -3.28 -9.98
C GLU A 26 14.50 -3.34 -10.91
N ASN A 27 13.38 -3.87 -10.43
CA ASN A 27 12.15 -3.99 -11.21
C ASN A 27 11.13 -2.91 -10.79
N PRO A 28 11.18 -1.69 -11.37
CA PRO A 28 10.32 -0.60 -10.94
C PRO A 28 8.83 -0.83 -11.21
N LEU A 29 8.51 -1.77 -12.11
CA LEU A 29 7.13 -2.09 -12.47
C LEU A 29 6.45 -3.01 -11.46
N LEU A 30 7.21 -3.65 -10.56
CA LEU A 30 6.67 -4.66 -9.65
C LEU A 30 5.63 -4.08 -8.67
N ILE A 31 5.83 -2.87 -8.13
CA ILE A 31 4.85 -2.23 -7.24
C ILE A 31 3.57 -1.88 -8.00
N ALA A 32 3.70 -1.28 -9.19
CA ALA A 32 2.57 -0.96 -10.04
C ALA A 32 1.78 -2.22 -10.45
N LEU A 33 2.49 -3.30 -10.80
CA LEU A 33 1.91 -4.59 -11.14
C LEU A 33 1.11 -5.18 -9.97
N TRP A 34 1.70 -5.21 -8.77
CA TRP A 34 1.02 -5.66 -7.56
C TRP A 34 -0.24 -4.84 -7.28
N LEU A 35 -0.13 -3.50 -7.27
CA LEU A 35 -1.27 -2.61 -7.03
C LEU A 35 -2.38 -2.82 -8.07
N ASN A 36 -2.03 -2.93 -9.35
CA ASN A 36 -3.02 -3.16 -10.40
C ASN A 36 -3.69 -4.52 -10.24
N MET A 37 -2.95 -5.60 -9.99
CA MET A 37 -3.54 -6.92 -9.78
C MET A 37 -4.42 -6.99 -8.53
N GLU A 38 -4.02 -6.33 -7.44
CA GLU A 38 -4.81 -6.28 -6.21
C GLU A 38 -6.11 -5.50 -6.45
N ASN A 39 -6.07 -4.44 -7.26
CA ASN A 39 -7.26 -3.66 -7.63
C ASN A 39 -8.12 -4.33 -8.72
N GLU A 40 -7.53 -5.09 -9.64
CA GLU A 40 -8.20 -5.74 -10.78
C GLU A 40 -8.83 -7.08 -10.40
N GLY A 41 -8.24 -7.83 -9.48
CA GLY A 41 -8.86 -9.03 -8.90
C GLY A 41 -10.23 -8.74 -8.25
N GLU A 42 -10.55 -7.46 -8.07
CA GLU A 42 -11.81 -6.95 -7.50
C GLU A 42 -12.77 -6.33 -8.54
N ASN A 43 -12.39 -6.24 -9.82
CA ASN A 43 -13.30 -5.77 -10.87
C ASN A 43 -14.46 -6.78 -11.13
N GLU A 44 -14.41 -7.98 -10.54
CA GLU A 44 -15.57 -8.87 -10.38
C GLU A 44 -16.51 -8.35 -9.27
N SER A 45 -17.13 -7.19 -9.51
CA SER A 45 -18.49 -6.72 -9.10
C SER A 45 -19.11 -7.07 -7.73
N SER A 46 -18.40 -7.66 -6.77
CA SER A 46 -18.98 -8.33 -5.60
C SER A 46 -18.43 -7.88 -4.24
N LEU A 47 -17.38 -7.06 -4.22
CA LEU A 47 -16.81 -6.57 -2.96
C LEU A 47 -17.56 -5.35 -2.42
N SER A 48 -17.84 -5.41 -1.12
CA SER A 48 -18.43 -4.28 -0.40
C SER A 48 -17.46 -3.09 -0.37
N ILE A 49 -18.02 -1.88 -0.26
CA ILE A 49 -17.21 -0.65 -0.11
C ILE A 49 -16.28 -0.72 1.11
N VAL A 50 -16.69 -1.46 2.15
CA VAL A 50 -15.90 -1.69 3.37
C VAL A 50 -14.66 -2.51 3.05
N THR A 51 -14.81 -3.62 2.32
CA THR A 51 -13.68 -4.47 1.93
C THR A 51 -12.68 -3.71 1.06
N ARG A 52 -13.17 -2.90 0.11
CA ARG A 52 -12.31 -2.06 -0.73
C ARG A 52 -11.53 -1.02 0.08
N ARG A 53 -12.15 -0.44 1.11
CA ARG A 53 -11.45 0.46 2.05
C ARG A 53 -10.37 -0.26 2.82
N GLU A 54 -10.66 -1.45 3.34
CA GLU A 54 -9.68 -2.25 4.07
C GLU A 54 -8.49 -2.63 3.18
N MET A 55 -8.73 -2.97 1.91
CA MET A 55 -7.67 -3.22 0.94
C MET A 55 -6.79 -1.99 0.73
N TYR A 56 -7.35 -0.83 0.40
CA TYR A 56 -6.53 0.38 0.18
C TYR A 56 -5.75 0.79 1.43
N VAL A 57 -6.31 0.57 2.62
CA VAL A 57 -5.58 0.79 3.88
C VAL A 57 -4.43 -0.22 4.01
N ALA A 58 -4.65 -1.50 3.71
CA ALA A 58 -3.61 -2.52 3.77
C ALA A 58 -2.48 -2.29 2.74
N GLN A 59 -2.82 -1.79 1.55
CA GLN A 59 -1.85 -1.36 0.53
C GLN A 59 -0.98 -0.23 1.04
N PHE A 60 -1.62 0.82 1.57
CA PHE A 60 -0.94 1.96 2.15
C PHE A 60 0.00 1.54 3.29
N GLN A 61 -0.48 0.72 4.22
CA GLN A 61 0.31 0.25 5.36
C GLN A 61 1.52 -0.58 4.90
N LEU A 62 1.34 -1.47 3.92
CA LEU A 62 2.47 -2.24 3.40
C LEU A 62 3.53 -1.34 2.77
N LEU A 63 3.12 -0.37 1.95
CA LEU A 63 4.07 0.57 1.35
C LEU A 63 4.77 1.42 2.42
N LEU A 64 4.03 1.86 3.44
CA LEU A 64 4.61 2.61 4.56
C LEU A 64 5.63 1.77 5.35
N ASP A 65 5.29 0.51 5.66
CA ASP A 65 6.18 -0.43 6.36
C ASP A 65 7.50 -0.60 5.60
N VAL A 66 7.45 -0.74 4.28
CA VAL A 66 8.64 -0.85 3.42
C VAL A 66 9.43 0.46 3.42
N VAL A 67 8.75 1.60 3.30
CA VAL A 67 9.36 2.94 3.27
C VAL A 67 10.15 3.23 4.56
N VAL A 68 9.69 2.75 5.71
CA VAL A 68 10.36 2.95 7.00
C VAL A 68 11.36 1.85 7.37
N ASP A 69 11.45 0.77 6.60
CA ASP A 69 12.37 -0.33 6.86
C ASP A 69 13.77 -0.04 6.31
N ASP A 70 14.70 0.36 7.18
CA ASP A 70 16.07 0.67 6.80
C ASP A 70 16.87 -0.54 6.29
N LEU A 71 16.36 -1.78 6.42
CA LEU A 71 16.95 -2.97 5.81
C LEU A 71 16.65 -3.09 4.31
N VAL A 72 15.65 -2.35 3.83
CA VAL A 72 15.25 -2.34 2.42
C VAL A 72 16.09 -1.32 1.64
N PRO A 73 16.52 -1.65 0.39
CA PRO A 73 17.29 -0.74 -0.45
C PRO A 73 16.63 0.64 -0.59
N GLY A 74 17.41 1.72 -0.43
CA GLY A 74 16.89 3.09 -0.40
C GLY A 74 16.14 3.52 -1.68
N HIS A 75 16.54 3.00 -2.85
CA HIS A 75 15.83 3.27 -4.10
C HIS A 75 14.47 2.55 -4.16
N TRP A 76 14.36 1.35 -3.60
CA TRP A 76 13.09 0.62 -3.48
C TRP A 76 12.13 1.35 -2.53
N ARG A 77 12.65 1.82 -1.39
CA ARG A 77 11.89 2.66 -0.45
C ARG A 77 11.35 3.93 -1.13
N ARG A 78 12.18 4.63 -1.92
CA ARG A 78 11.75 5.79 -2.71
C ARG A 78 10.65 5.44 -3.69
N LEU A 79 10.78 4.32 -4.40
CA LEU A 79 9.76 3.87 -5.33
C LEU A 79 8.44 3.50 -4.62
N CYS A 80 8.49 2.83 -3.47
CA CYS A 80 7.31 2.59 -2.64
C CYS A 80 6.65 3.88 -2.18
N LEU A 81 7.44 4.90 -1.83
CA LEU A 81 6.96 6.23 -1.46
C LEU A 81 6.26 6.92 -2.64
N ASP A 82 6.79 6.81 -3.87
CA ASP A 82 6.14 7.37 -5.06
C ASP A 82 4.75 6.75 -5.31
N HIS A 83 4.63 5.44 -5.05
CA HIS A 83 3.37 4.70 -5.22
C HIS A 83 2.40 4.82 -4.04
N ILE A 84 2.81 5.33 -2.87
CA ILE A 84 1.96 5.36 -1.66
C ILE A 84 0.72 6.25 -1.78
N TYR A 85 0.77 7.24 -2.69
CA TYR A 85 -0.36 8.13 -2.94
C TYR A 85 -1.47 7.47 -3.75
N GLN A 86 -1.18 6.38 -4.46
CA GLN A 86 -2.18 5.65 -5.24
C GLN A 86 -3.29 5.05 -4.35
N PRO A 87 -3.01 4.24 -3.31
CA PRO A 87 -4.05 3.73 -2.42
C PRO A 87 -4.78 4.83 -1.66
N LEU A 88 -4.09 5.91 -1.25
CA LEU A 88 -4.73 7.06 -0.60
C LEU A 88 -5.72 7.78 -1.52
N SER A 89 -5.34 8.01 -2.78
CA SER A 89 -6.21 8.61 -3.79
C SER A 89 -7.43 7.74 -4.06
N SER A 90 -7.24 6.43 -4.17
CA SER A 90 -8.34 5.47 -4.33
C SER A 90 -9.27 5.44 -3.11
N LEU A 91 -8.72 5.48 -1.89
CA LEU A 91 -9.48 5.54 -0.65
C LEU A 91 -10.33 6.84 -0.57
N LYS A 92 -9.77 7.97 -1.02
CA LYS A 92 -10.47 9.25 -1.11
C LYS A 92 -11.60 9.25 -2.14
N LYS A 93 -11.46 8.52 -3.26
CA LYS A 93 -12.53 8.40 -4.26
C LYS A 93 -13.76 7.66 -3.73
N ILE A 94 -13.58 6.74 -2.78
CA ILE A 94 -14.66 5.94 -2.20
C ILE A 94 -15.08 6.39 -0.80
N SER A 95 -14.58 7.52 -0.30
CA SER A 95 -14.99 8.08 0.99
C SER A 95 -16.38 8.70 0.87
N ASP A 96 -17.30 8.31 1.74
CA ASP A 96 -18.72 8.71 1.71
C ASP A 96 -19.17 9.48 2.95
N GLY A 97 -18.23 9.93 3.80
CA GLY A 97 -18.56 10.69 5.00
C GLY A 97 -17.38 11.10 5.85
N GLU A 98 -17.69 11.90 6.88
CA GLU A 98 -16.70 12.54 7.75
C GLU A 98 -15.77 11.53 8.45
N HIS A 99 -16.30 10.39 8.90
CA HIS A 99 -15.50 9.33 9.51
C HIS A 99 -14.44 8.76 8.55
N SER A 100 -14.77 8.59 7.27
CA SER A 100 -13.82 8.11 6.26
C SER A 100 -12.76 9.16 5.97
N GLU A 101 -13.14 10.43 5.91
CA GLU A 101 -12.19 11.53 5.73
C GLU A 101 -11.23 11.67 6.92
N GLN A 102 -11.74 11.56 8.14
CA GLN A 102 -10.92 11.55 9.35
C GLN A 102 -9.89 10.41 9.32
N LYS A 103 -10.29 9.23 8.83
CA LYS A 103 -9.36 8.10 8.66
C LYS A 103 -8.27 8.40 7.63
N ILE A 104 -8.63 8.98 6.47
CA ILE A 104 -7.64 9.40 5.46
C ILE A 104 -6.67 10.44 6.03
N ARG A 105 -7.17 11.43 6.78
CA ARG A 105 -6.32 12.44 7.43
C ARG A 105 -5.33 11.82 8.41
N LYS A 106 -5.74 10.81 9.18
CA LYS A 106 -4.85 10.07 10.08
C LYS A 106 -3.73 9.35 9.31
N LEU A 107 -4.04 8.68 8.21
CA LEU A 107 -3.03 8.01 7.37
C LEU A 107 -2.04 9.01 6.75
N LEU A 108 -2.53 10.17 6.29
CA LEU A 108 -1.66 11.25 5.79
C LEU A 108 -0.76 11.82 6.88
N GLN A 109 -1.28 12.00 8.10
CA GLN A 109 -0.47 12.44 9.23
C GLN A 109 0.60 11.41 9.59
N GLU A 110 0.26 10.13 9.60
CA GLU A 110 1.19 9.03 9.83
C GLU A 110 2.31 9.02 8.80
N LEU A 111 1.97 9.12 7.51
CA LEU A 111 2.95 9.25 6.43
C LEU A 111 3.88 10.45 6.65
N ALA A 112 3.31 11.63 6.94
CA ALA A 112 4.10 12.84 7.15
C ALA A 112 5.04 12.74 8.37
N VAL A 113 4.61 12.05 9.43
CA VAL A 113 5.46 11.77 10.60
C VAL A 113 6.58 10.82 10.22
N SER A 114 6.26 9.70 9.58
CA SER A 114 7.24 8.69 9.17
C SER A 114 8.28 9.25 8.20
N CYS A 115 7.87 10.02 7.19
CA CYS A 115 8.78 10.67 6.24
C CYS A 115 9.83 11.54 6.94
N ARG A 116 9.44 12.33 7.95
CA ARG A 116 10.38 13.17 8.70
C ARG A 116 11.48 12.37 9.43
N TYR A 117 11.19 11.13 9.84
CA TYR A 117 12.19 10.29 10.52
C TYR A 117 13.15 9.62 9.54
N ILE A 118 12.71 9.34 8.32
CA ILE A 118 13.49 8.63 7.30
C ILE A 118 14.18 9.56 6.29
N GLU A 119 13.91 10.87 6.32
CA GLU A 119 14.55 11.88 5.46
C GLU A 119 16.08 11.75 5.42
N HIS A 120 16.70 11.37 6.54
CA HIS A 120 18.15 11.13 6.64
C HIS A 120 18.61 9.77 6.07
N GLY A 121 17.71 8.77 5.99
CA GLY A 121 18.00 7.41 5.51
C GLY A 121 17.73 7.19 4.02
N LEU A 122 17.03 8.12 3.35
CA LEU A 122 16.67 8.03 1.93
C LEU A 122 17.72 8.65 0.98
N THR A 123 18.71 9.38 1.51
CA THR A 123 19.75 10.13 0.77
C THR A 123 21.02 9.33 0.45
N ASN A 124 21.12 8.07 0.86
CA ASN A 124 22.26 7.19 0.53
C ASN A 124 22.00 6.37 -0.74
#